data_AF-A0A671P3R9-F1
#
_entry.id   AF-A0A671P3R9-F1
#
_cell.length_a   1.000
_cell.length_b   1.000
_cell.length_c   1.000
_cell.angle_alpha   90.00
_cell.angle_beta   90.00
_cell.angle_gamma   90.00
#
_symmetry.space_group_name_H-M   'P 1'
#
loop_
_entity.id
_entity.type
_entity.pdbx_description
1 polymer ?
#
loop_
_entity_poly.entity_id
_entity_poly.type
_entity_poly.pdbx_seq_one_letter_code
_entity_poly.pdbx_strand_id
1 'polypeptide(L)'
;ACSRHACQAKVCSRHACQAKVCSSHACEAKVCSRHACQAKVCSSHACEAKVCSRHACQAKVCSSHACEAKVCSRHACQAKVCSRHSCQAKVCSRHACQAKVSSHHVCQARACSHHAGHLRASSQDGRHT
;
A
#
# COMPACT_ATOMS: atom_id res chain seq x y z
N ALA A 1 -5.96 -11.71 -9.43
CA ALA A 1 -7.12 -12.49 -8.94
C ALA A 1 -8.18 -11.52 -8.47
N CYS A 2 -9.44 -11.67 -8.92
CA CYS A 2 -10.58 -10.96 -8.36
C CYS A 2 -11.53 -11.98 -7.71
N SER A 3 -11.95 -11.73 -6.47
CA SER A 3 -12.93 -12.55 -5.74
C SER A 3 -14.07 -11.68 -5.24
N ARG A 4 -15.30 -12.22 -5.17
CA ARG A 4 -16.38 -11.56 -4.44
C ARG A 4 -16.15 -11.63 -2.93
N HIS A 5 -15.62 -12.75 -2.45
CA HIS A 5 -15.37 -13.03 -1.04
C HIS A 5 -13.91 -12.73 -0.67
N ALA A 6 -13.33 -13.45 0.28
CA ALA A 6 -11.92 -13.30 0.63
C ALA A 6 -11.00 -13.63 -0.56
N CYS A 7 -9.92 -12.87 -0.69
CA CYS A 7 -8.82 -13.14 -1.62
C CYS A 7 -7.51 -13.10 -0.85
N GLN A 8 -6.74 -14.19 -0.93
CA GLN A 8 -5.37 -14.26 -0.46
C GLN A 8 -4.44 -14.45 -1.66
N ALA A 9 -3.43 -13.61 -1.78
CA ALA A 9 -2.47 -13.68 -2.88
C ALA A 9 -1.04 -13.52 -2.37
N LYS A 10 -0.18 -14.47 -2.75
CA LYS A 10 1.26 -14.40 -2.52
C LYS A 10 1.98 -14.45 -3.86
N VAL A 11 2.76 -13.41 -4.16
CA VAL A 11 3.54 -13.32 -5.39
C VAL A 11 4.99 -13.04 -5.04
N CYS A 12 5.90 -13.89 -5.53
CA CYS A 12 7.33 -13.75 -5.32
C CYS A 12 8.06 -13.83 -6.66
N SER A 13 8.97 -12.90 -6.92
CA SER A 13 9.81 -12.91 -8.12
C SER A 13 11.24 -12.51 -7.79
N ARG A 14 12.20 -13.04 -8.54
CA ARG A 14 13.58 -12.54 -8.48
C ARG A 14 13.70 -11.22 -9.26
N HIS A 15 13.05 -11.09 -10.40
CA HIS A 15 13.25 -9.98 -11.34
C HIS A 15 12.13 -8.94 -11.25
N ALA A 16 11.29 -8.83 -12.27
CA ALA A 16 10.11 -7.99 -12.24
C ALA A 16 8.91 -8.77 -11.68
N CYS A 17 8.06 -8.08 -10.95
CA CYS A 17 6.78 -8.59 -10.49
C CYS A 17 5.71 -7.53 -10.77
N GLN A 18 4.63 -7.94 -11.43
CA GLN A 18 3.41 -7.15 -11.52
C GLN A 18 2.27 -7.98 -10.90
N ALA A 19 1.64 -7.44 -9.86
CA ALA A 19 0.55 -8.10 -9.17
C ALA A 19 -0.69 -7.22 -9.12
N LYS A 20 -1.84 -7.78 -9.49
CA LYS A 20 -3.16 -7.17 -9.33
C LYS A 20 -4.06 -8.10 -8.52
N VAL A 21 -4.48 -7.63 -7.34
CA VAL A 21 -5.34 -8.37 -6.42
C VAL A 21 -6.56 -7.50 -6.11
N CYS A 22 -7.75 -8.09 -6.24
CA CYS A 22 -9.03 -7.43 -6.08
C CYS A 22 -9.94 -8.32 -5.23
N SER A 23 -10.69 -7.72 -4.32
CA SER A 23 -11.80 -8.36 -3.61
C SER A 23 -12.95 -7.38 -3.42
N SER A 24 -14.20 -7.86 -3.29
CA SER A 24 -15.27 -7.03 -2.72
C SER A 24 -15.19 -7.02 -1.19
N HIS A 25 -14.99 -8.17 -0.54
CA HIS A 25 -14.94 -8.25 0.93
C HIS A 25 -13.54 -8.06 1.52
N ALA A 26 -12.72 -9.11 1.56
CA ALA A 26 -11.43 -9.10 2.23
C ALA A 26 -10.30 -9.42 1.24
N CYS A 27 -9.24 -8.63 1.26
CA CYS A 27 -8.06 -8.88 0.45
C CYS A 27 -6.82 -8.88 1.34
N GLU A 28 -6.07 -9.99 1.31
CA GLU A 28 -4.72 -10.07 1.86
C GLU A 28 -3.72 -10.33 0.73
N ALA A 29 -2.77 -9.43 0.53
CA ALA A 29 -1.80 -9.52 -0.54
C ALA A 29 -0.37 -9.37 -0.02
N LYS A 30 0.47 -10.37 -0.32
CA LYS A 30 1.92 -10.32 -0.10
C LYS A 30 2.65 -10.39 -1.42
N VAL A 31 3.28 -9.28 -1.81
CA VAL A 31 4.03 -9.17 -3.06
C VAL A 31 5.48 -8.88 -2.74
N CYS A 32 6.40 -9.71 -3.23
CA CYS A 32 7.82 -9.56 -2.96
C CYS A 32 8.63 -9.69 -4.25
N SER A 33 9.59 -8.80 -4.43
CA SER A 33 10.57 -8.88 -5.51
C SER A 33 11.98 -8.59 -5.02
N ARG A 34 13.01 -9.10 -5.69
CA ARG A 34 14.38 -8.59 -5.50
C ARG A 34 14.58 -7.31 -6.32
N HIS A 35 14.26 -7.29 -7.61
CA HIS A 35 14.53 -6.11 -8.45
C HIS A 35 13.37 -5.12 -8.48
N ALA A 36 12.31 -5.40 -9.24
CA ALA A 36 11.21 -4.47 -9.44
C ALA A 36 9.89 -5.09 -9.00
N CYS A 37 9.09 -4.32 -8.28
CA CYS A 37 7.75 -4.71 -7.86
C CYS A 37 6.75 -3.61 -8.20
N GLN A 38 5.70 -3.95 -8.93
CA GLN A 38 4.51 -3.14 -9.11
C GLN A 38 3.28 -3.88 -8.59
N ALA A 39 2.68 -3.37 -7.52
CA ALA A 39 1.51 -3.99 -6.89
C ALA A 39 0.31 -3.05 -6.92
N LYS A 40 -0.85 -3.58 -7.31
CA LYS A 40 -2.16 -2.95 -7.18
C LYS A 40 -3.06 -3.87 -6.35
N VAL A 41 -3.48 -3.41 -5.18
CA VAL A 41 -4.33 -4.17 -4.26
C VAL A 41 -5.56 -3.34 -3.96
N CYS A 42 -6.74 -3.88 -4.25
CA CYS A 42 -8.01 -3.19 -4.06
C CYS A 42 -9.00 -4.07 -3.31
N SER A 43 -9.72 -3.47 -2.36
CA SER A 43 -10.88 -4.08 -1.72
C SER A 43 -12.03 -3.08 -1.59
N SER A 44 -13.28 -3.54 -1.44
CA SER A 44 -14.35 -2.64 -0.97
C SER A 44 -14.34 -2.54 0.54
N HIS A 45 -14.28 -3.67 1.28
CA HIS A 45 -14.30 -3.63 2.74
C HIS A 45 -12.91 -3.59 3.39
N ALA A 46 -12.19 -4.71 3.41
CA ALA A 46 -10.92 -4.81 4.13
C ALA A 46 -9.78 -5.15 3.18
N CYS A 47 -8.67 -4.42 3.32
CA CYS A 47 -7.46 -4.61 2.52
C CYS A 47 -6.23 -4.63 3.44
N GLU A 48 -5.50 -5.73 3.48
CA GLU A 48 -4.16 -5.83 4.05
C GLU A 48 -3.16 -6.10 2.93
N ALA A 49 -2.18 -5.20 2.77
CA ALA A 49 -1.17 -5.31 1.72
C ALA A 49 0.25 -5.18 2.28
N LYS A 50 1.09 -6.18 1.98
CA LYS A 50 2.53 -6.19 2.24
C LYS A 50 3.28 -6.24 0.92
N VAL A 51 3.94 -5.15 0.56
CA VAL A 51 4.69 -5.04 -0.70
C VAL A 51 6.15 -4.73 -0.40
N CYS A 52 7.05 -5.62 -0.83
CA CYS A 52 8.47 -5.51 -0.53
C CYS A 52 9.32 -5.62 -1.82
N SER A 53 10.34 -4.77 -1.92
CA SER A 53 11.39 -4.91 -2.92
C SER A 53 12.77 -4.68 -2.33
N ARG A 54 13.83 -5.20 -2.95
CA ARG A 54 15.18 -4.70 -2.64
C ARG A 54 15.47 -3.43 -3.43
N HIS A 55 15.24 -3.38 -4.74
CA HIS A 55 15.59 -2.20 -5.55
C HIS A 55 14.44 -1.21 -5.70
N ALA A 56 13.41 -1.53 -6.47
CA ALA A 56 12.31 -0.61 -6.77
C ALA A 56 10.97 -1.20 -6.38
N CYS A 57 10.17 -0.41 -5.67
CA CYS A 57 8.81 -0.76 -5.30
C CYS A 57 7.83 0.36 -5.67
N GLN A 58 6.80 0.02 -6.44
CA GLN A 58 5.64 0.86 -6.67
C GLN A 58 4.38 0.14 -6.18
N ALA A 59 3.70 0.71 -5.20
CA ALA A 59 2.49 0.13 -4.62
C ALA A 59 1.32 1.10 -4.70
N LYS A 60 0.16 0.58 -5.12
CA LYS A 60 -1.15 1.23 -4.98
C LYS A 60 -2.05 0.32 -4.18
N VAL A 61 -2.49 0.78 -3.01
CA VAL A 61 -3.38 0.04 -2.11
C VAL A 61 -4.60 0.89 -1.85
N CYS A 62 -5.78 0.35 -2.13
CA CYS A 62 -7.03 1.08 -1.94
C CYS A 62 -8.12 0.23 -1.30
N SER A 63 -8.89 0.85 -0.42
CA SER A 63 -10.09 0.27 0.18
C SER A 63 -11.22 1.30 0.25
N SER A 64 -12.47 0.87 0.35
CA SER A 64 -13.53 1.79 0.78
C SER A 64 -13.57 1.89 2.30
N HIS A 65 -13.55 0.77 3.04
CA HIS A 65 -13.65 0.82 4.50
C HIS A 65 -12.30 0.86 5.21
N ALA A 66 -11.59 -0.27 5.29
CA ALA A 66 -10.35 -0.39 6.04
C ALA A 66 -9.19 -0.76 5.12
N CYS A 67 -8.09 -0.01 5.25
CA CYS A 67 -6.85 -0.27 4.53
C CYS A 67 -5.66 -0.30 5.50
N GLU A 68 -4.97 -1.43 5.57
CA GLU A 68 -3.64 -1.54 6.18
C GLU A 68 -2.61 -1.82 5.07
N ALA A 69 -1.61 -0.95 4.94
CA ALA A 69 -0.57 -1.08 3.94
C ALA A 69 0.83 -0.96 4.54
N LYS A 70 1.68 -1.95 4.26
CA LYS A 70 3.11 -1.95 4.56
C LYS A 70 3.88 -2.05 3.25
N VAL A 71 4.61 -0.99 2.90
CA VAL A 71 5.39 -0.91 1.66
C VAL A 71 6.85 -0.64 2.00
N CYS A 72 7.74 -1.54 1.61
CA CYS A 72 9.15 -1.47 1.97
C CYS A 72 10.06 -1.61 0.75
N SER A 73 11.12 -0.81 0.68
CA SER A 73 12.22 -0.99 -0.26
C SER A 73 13.57 -0.79 0.42
N ARG A 74 14.67 -1.29 -0.16
CA ARG A 74 16.00 -0.80 0.23
C ARG A 74 16.31 0.50 -0.51
N HIS A 75 16.14 0.54 -1.83
CA HIS A 75 16.56 1.69 -2.64
C HIS A 75 15.43 2.70 -2.87
N ALA A 76 14.43 2.37 -3.69
CA ALA A 76 13.37 3.29 -4.06
C ALA A 76 12.00 2.72 -3.72
N CYS A 77 11.17 3.53 -3.07
CA CYS A 77 9.80 3.20 -2.73
C CYS A 77 8.86 4.34 -3.13
N GLN A 78 7.84 4.03 -3.94
CA GLN A 78 6.71 4.90 -4.20
C GLN A 78 5.42 4.20 -3.79
N ALA A 79 4.69 4.79 -2.86
CA ALA A 79 3.43 4.23 -2.36
C ALA A 79 2.30 5.24 -2.45
N LYS A 80 1.14 4.78 -2.93
CA LYS A 80 -0.14 5.47 -2.81
C LYS A 80 -1.10 4.57 -2.04
N VAL A 81 -1.58 5.05 -0.91
CA VAL A 81 -2.53 4.32 -0.06
C VAL A 81 -3.78 5.17 0.13
N CYS A 82 -4.94 4.60 -0.22
CA CYS A 82 -6.20 5.32 -0.19
C CYS A 82 -7.30 4.55 0.55
N SER A 83 -8.05 5.23 1.40
CA SER A 83 -9.27 4.67 2.01
C SER A 83 -10.37 5.72 2.04
N ARG A 84 -11.65 5.32 2.09
CA ARG A 84 -12.71 6.27 2.46
C ARG A 84 -12.74 6.41 3.98
N HIS A 85 -12.87 5.32 4.72
CA HIS A 85 -13.03 5.38 6.17
C HIS A 85 -11.70 5.39 6.91
N SER A 86 -11.01 4.26 6.99
CA SER A 86 -9.82 4.10 7.82
C SER A 86 -8.62 3.67 7.01
N CYS A 87 -7.50 4.35 7.21
CA CYS A 87 -6.24 4.07 6.55
C CYS A 87 -5.10 4.02 7.56
N GLN A 88 -4.37 2.90 7.59
CA GLN A 88 -3.09 2.77 8.26
C GLN A 88 -2.01 2.41 7.23
N ALA A 89 -1.01 3.26 7.09
CA ALA A 89 0.05 3.08 6.10
C ALA A 89 1.43 3.26 6.72
N LYS A 90 2.32 2.29 6.47
CA LYS A 90 3.74 2.39 6.76
C LYS A 90 4.54 2.22 5.47
N VAL A 91 5.31 3.24 5.11
CA VAL A 91 6.12 3.24 3.90
C VAL A 91 7.58 3.47 4.29
N CYS A 92 8.46 2.53 3.97
CA CYS A 92 9.86 2.61 4.39
C CYS A 92 10.80 2.39 3.22
N SER A 93 11.88 3.18 3.18
CA SER A 93 13.01 2.96 2.30
C SER A 93 14.31 3.25 3.03
N ARG A 94 15.45 2.67 2.60
CA ARG A 94 16.75 3.18 3.07
C ARG A 94 17.09 4.47 2.34
N HIS A 95 17.02 4.47 1.00
CA HIS A 95 17.50 5.59 0.19
C HIS A 95 16.41 6.61 -0.13
N ALA A 96 15.39 6.23 -0.92
CA ALA A 96 14.37 7.16 -1.38
C ALA A 96 12.96 6.64 -1.10
N CYS A 97 12.12 7.47 -0.48
CA CYS A 97 10.72 7.16 -0.18
C CYS A 97 9.80 8.31 -0.61
N GLN A 98 8.78 8.01 -1.42
CA GLN A 98 7.66 8.90 -1.69
C GLN A 98 6.35 8.20 -1.31
N ALA A 99 5.67 8.74 -0.31
CA ALA A 99 4.40 8.21 0.19
C ALA A 99 3.29 9.26 0.04
N LYS A 100 2.16 8.84 -0.51
CA LYS A 100 0.90 9.59 -0.48
C LYS A 100 -0.15 8.71 0.20
N VAL A 101 -0.68 9.18 1.31
CA VAL A 101 -1.67 8.47 2.11
C VAL A 101 -2.86 9.40 2.32
N SER A 102 -4.05 8.93 1.96
CA SER A 102 -5.26 9.74 2.07
C SER A 102 -6.42 8.92 2.61
N SER A 103 -7.17 9.51 3.53
CA SER A 103 -8.49 9.02 3.92
C SER A 103 -9.51 10.13 4.07
N HIS A 104 -10.77 9.77 3.96
CA HIS A 104 -11.89 10.67 4.21
C HIS A 104 -12.27 10.76 5.69
N HIS A 105 -11.91 9.82 6.55
CA HIS A 105 -12.20 9.91 7.99
C HIS A 105 -10.94 9.82 8.84
N VAL A 106 -10.27 8.66 8.87
CA VAL A 106 -9.12 8.40 9.78
C VAL A 106 -7.88 7.98 9.01
N CYS A 107 -6.81 8.78 9.15
CA CYS A 107 -5.52 8.55 8.48
C CYS A 107 -4.39 8.42 9.50
N GLN A 108 -3.76 7.24 9.56
CA GLN A 108 -2.48 7.05 10.24
C GLN A 108 -1.41 6.68 9.21
N ALA A 109 -0.48 7.60 8.97
CA ALA A 109 0.57 7.41 7.99
C ALA A 109 1.95 7.61 8.60
N ARG A 110 2.88 6.71 8.30
CA ARG A 110 4.29 6.85 8.63
C ARG A 110 5.14 6.60 7.39
N ALA A 111 6.08 7.51 7.12
CA ALA A 111 7.14 7.29 6.16
C ALA A 111 8.49 7.36 6.84
N CYS A 112 9.39 6.44 6.50
CA CYS A 112 10.74 6.42 7.04
C CYS A 112 11.75 6.29 5.89
N SER A 113 12.77 7.16 5.91
CA SER A 113 13.91 7.12 4.99
C SER A 113 15.18 7.54 5.70
N HIS A 114 16.30 6.86 5.45
CA HIS A 114 17.60 7.30 5.96
C HIS A 114 18.18 8.47 5.15
N HIS A 115 17.92 8.54 3.85
CA HIS A 115 18.46 9.60 2.99
C HIS A 115 17.40 10.62 2.55
N ALA A 116 16.42 10.21 1.74
CA ALA A 116 15.43 11.13 1.17
C ALA A 116 14.00 10.58 1.32
N GLY A 117 13.11 11.37 1.91
CA GLY A 117 11.75 10.96 2.21
C GLY A 117 10.75 12.09 2.07
N HIS A 118 9.63 11.80 1.40
CA HIS A 118 8.48 12.67 1.34
C HIS A 118 7.21 11.90 1.72
N LEU A 119 6.48 12.40 2.71
CA LEU A 119 5.16 11.91 3.08
C LEU A 119 4.13 13.02 2.88
N ARG A 120 3.10 12.74 2.10
CA ARG A 120 1.86 13.50 2.11
C ARG A 120 0.78 12.63 2.74
N ALA A 121 0.41 12.94 3.98
CA ALA A 121 -0.71 12.34 4.66
C ALA A 121 -1.86 13.35 4.72
N SER A 122 -3.09 12.91 4.44
CA SER A 122 -4.28 13.75 4.59
C SER A 122 -5.42 12.93 5.15
N SER A 123 -6.08 13.47 6.16
CA SER A 123 -7.41 13.04 6.60
C SER A 123 -8.34 14.22 6.42
N GLN A 124 -9.43 14.04 5.68
CA GLN A 124 -10.50 15.04 5.67
C GLN A 124 -11.41 14.75 6.86
N ASP A 125 -10.92 14.97 8.09
CA ASP A 125 -11.79 14.91 9.26
C ASP A 125 -13.01 15.76 8.96
N GLY A 126 -14.18 15.11 8.91
CA GLY A 126 -15.45 15.78 8.79
C GLY A 126 -15.65 16.63 10.04
N ARG A 127 -15.07 17.83 10.05
CA ARG A 127 -15.61 18.93 10.84
C ARG A 127 -17.05 19.07 10.38
N HIS A 128 -17.93 18.85 11.36
CA HIS A 128 -19.37 19.04 11.31
C HIS A 128 -19.74 20.27 10.47
N THR A 129 -20.54 20.04 9.43
CA THR A 129 -21.91 20.58 9.18
C THR A 129 -22.37 20.05 7.85
#